data_AF-A0A954LLR0-F1
#
_entry.id   AF-A0A954LLR0-F1
#
_cell.length_a   1.000
_cell.length_b   1.000
_cell.length_c   1.000
_cell.angle_alpha   90.00
_cell.angle_beta   90.00
_cell.angle_gamma   90.00
#
_symmetry.space_group_name_H-M   'P 1'
#
loop_
_entity.id
_entity.type
_entity.pdbx_description
1 polymer ?
#
loop_
_entity_poly.entity_id
_entity_poly.type
_entity_poly.pdbx_seq_one_letter_code
_entity_poly.pdbx_strand_id
1 'polypeptide(L)'
;RFLDETELTKYAHATGQTLTPRIVEIDSEDLPQTPSEAQEFLDEVLPQSLATLDTAAGGQPEGVVIRSPDRSTISKLRFRDYEPKTKRNKR
;
A
#
# COMPACT_ATOMS: atom_id res chain seq x y z
N ARG A 1 17.28 -14.01 2.70
CA ARG A 1 15.94 -14.43 2.23
C ARG A 1 14.90 -13.65 3.04
N PHE A 2 13.84 -13.16 2.41
CA PHE A 2 12.71 -12.57 3.15
C PHE A 2 11.78 -13.69 3.66
N LEU A 3 11.15 -13.46 4.82
CA LEU A 3 10.11 -14.35 5.33
C LEU A 3 8.87 -14.25 4.44
N ASP A 4 8.25 -15.39 4.15
CA ASP A 4 6.91 -15.40 3.55
C ASP A 4 5.85 -14.90 4.55
N GLU A 5 4.60 -14.79 4.10
CA GLU A 5 3.49 -14.31 4.92
C GLU A 5 3.31 -15.09 6.24
N THR A 6 3.45 -16.41 6.17
CA THR A 6 3.26 -17.29 7.33
C THR A 6 4.42 -17.16 8.30
N GLU A 7 5.64 -17.20 7.79
CA GLU A 7 6.87 -17.03 8.57
C GLU A 7 6.94 -15.64 9.23
N LEU A 8 6.55 -14.59 8.51
CA LEU A 8 6.54 -13.22 9.01
C LEU A 8 5.53 -13.04 10.15
N THR A 9 4.33 -13.62 10.01
CA THR A 9 3.30 -13.58 11.06
C THR A 9 3.76 -14.30 12.33
N LYS A 10 4.37 -15.48 12.19
CA LYS A 10 4.96 -16.22 13.31
C LYS A 10 6.06 -15.42 14.01
N TYR A 11 6.93 -14.78 13.23
CA TYR A 11 8.03 -13.97 13.77
C TYR A 11 7.51 -12.73 14.52
N ALA A 12 6.53 -12.03 13.97
CA ALA A 12 5.92 -10.87 14.62
C ALA A 12 5.27 -11.25 15.96
N HIS A 13 4.51 -12.35 15.98
CA HIS A 13 3.92 -12.88 17.21
C HIS A 13 5.00 -13.26 18.24
N ALA A 14 6.05 -13.98 17.82
CA ALA A 14 7.14 -14.40 18.70
C ALA A 14 7.94 -13.23 19.29
N THR A 15 7.96 -12.08 18.61
CA THR A 15 8.69 -10.88 19.04
C THR A 15 7.79 -9.82 19.68
N GLY A 16 6.48 -10.10 19.85
CA GLY A 16 5.53 -9.16 20.42
C GLY A 16 5.30 -7.92 19.55
N GLN A 17 5.53 -8.02 18.24
CA GLN A 17 5.34 -6.92 17.29
C GLN A 17 4.00 -7.07 16.56
N THR A 18 3.36 -5.94 16.29
CA THR A 18 2.18 -5.87 15.42
C THR A 18 2.62 -5.65 13.98
N LEU A 19 2.11 -6.47 13.06
CA LEU A 19 2.34 -6.27 11.64
C LEU A 19 1.54 -5.08 11.11
N THR A 20 2.06 -4.45 10.05
CA THR A 20 1.26 -3.52 9.25
C THR A 20 0.00 -4.24 8.74
N PRO A 21 -1.20 -3.63 8.88
CA PRO A 21 -2.46 -4.24 8.47
C PRO A 21 -2.44 -4.70 7.01
N ARG A 22 -3.00 -5.88 6.74
CA ARG A 22 -3.33 -6.29 5.36
C ARG A 22 -4.62 -5.59 4.99
N ILE A 23 -4.61 -4.90 3.86
CA ILE A 23 -5.75 -4.10 3.41
C ILE A 23 -6.67 -4.97 2.56
N VAL A 24 -6.10 -5.67 1.57
CA VAL A 24 -6.82 -6.55 0.66
C VAL A 24 -5.87 -7.65 0.14
N GLU A 25 -6.43 -8.81 -0.18
CA GLU A 25 -5.80 -9.85 -0.99
C GLU A 25 -6.54 -9.89 -2.34
N ILE A 26 -5.80 -9.79 -3.44
CA ILE A 26 -6.32 -9.76 -4.81
C ILE A 26 -5.45 -10.61 -5.72
N ASP A 27 -6.06 -11.17 -6.76
CA ASP A 27 -5.32 -11.86 -7.80
C ASP A 27 -4.50 -10.86 -8.62
N SER A 28 -3.34 -11.29 -9.13
CA SER A 28 -2.45 -10.41 -9.88
C SER A 28 -3.06 -9.88 -11.18
N GLU A 29 -4.05 -10.60 -11.72
CA GLU A 29 -4.78 -10.22 -12.94
C GLU A 29 -5.72 -9.03 -12.72
N ASP A 30 -6.16 -8.82 -11.47
CA ASP A 30 -7.06 -7.73 -11.08
C ASP A 30 -6.31 -6.46 -10.63
N LEU A 31 -4.97 -6.47 -10.72
CA LEU A 31 -4.18 -5.28 -10.41
C LEU A 31 -4.42 -4.18 -11.44
N PRO A 32 -4.42 -2.90 -11.03
CA PRO A 32 -4.60 -1.78 -11.95
C PRO A 32 -3.48 -1.75 -13.00
N GLN A 33 -3.86 -1.66 -14.27
CA GLN A 33 -2.96 -1.65 -15.41
C GLN A 33 -2.70 -0.23 -15.94
N THR A 34 -3.55 0.73 -15.55
CA THR A 34 -3.41 2.13 -15.94
C THR A 34 -3.30 3.08 -14.73
N PRO A 35 -2.74 4.29 -14.91
CA PRO A 35 -2.71 5.29 -13.84
C PRO A 35 -4.08 5.68 -13.27
N SER A 36 -5.13 5.70 -14.10
CA SER A 36 -6.49 6.00 -13.64
C SER A 36 -7.03 4.88 -12.75
N GLU A 37 -6.90 3.63 -13.20
CA GLU A 37 -7.26 2.46 -12.40
C GLU A 37 -6.48 2.41 -11.10
N ALA A 38 -5.20 2.80 -11.09
CA ALA A 38 -4.39 2.80 -9.87
C ALA A 38 -4.87 3.84 -8.86
N GLN A 39 -5.30 5.02 -9.33
CA GLN A 39 -5.92 6.03 -8.48
C GLN A 39 -7.25 5.53 -7.90
N GLU A 40 -8.14 5.02 -8.76
CA GLU A 40 -9.45 4.46 -8.34
C GLU A 40 -9.29 3.32 -7.34
N PHE A 41 -8.35 2.40 -7.61
CA PHE A 41 -8.00 1.31 -6.70
C PHE A 41 -7.56 1.84 -5.32
N LEU A 42 -6.65 2.83 -5.29
CA LEU A 42 -6.18 3.42 -4.03
C LEU A 42 -7.31 4.10 -3.25
N ASP A 43 -8.19 4.84 -3.93
CA ASP A 43 -9.36 5.50 -3.32
C ASP A 43 -10.33 4.48 -2.72
N GLU A 44 -10.49 3.30 -3.34
CA GLU A 44 -11.34 2.21 -2.85
C GLU A 44 -10.72 1.48 -1.64
N VAL A 45 -9.47 1.02 -1.77
CA VAL A 45 -8.88 0.13 -0.76
C VAL A 45 -8.32 0.87 0.45
N LEU A 46 -7.97 2.15 0.31
CA LEU A 46 -7.32 2.92 1.37
C LEU A 46 -7.92 4.31 1.57
N PRO A 47 -9.21 4.41 1.96
CA PRO A 47 -9.87 5.69 2.19
C PRO A 47 -9.30 6.46 3.39
N GLN A 48 -8.65 5.78 4.33
CA GLN A 48 -7.97 6.36 5.48
C GLN A 48 -6.77 5.50 5.89
N SER A 49 -5.74 6.12 6.47
CA SER A 49 -4.58 5.38 6.97
C SER A 49 -4.96 4.46 8.13
N LEU A 50 -4.62 3.17 8.02
CA LEU A 50 -4.76 2.18 9.08
C LEU A 50 -3.53 2.07 9.99
N ALA A 51 -2.53 2.91 9.75
CA ALA A 51 -1.24 2.91 10.46
C ALA A 51 -0.87 4.31 10.96
N THR A 52 -1.85 5.03 11.52
CA THR A 52 -1.63 6.34 12.14
C THR A 52 -0.81 6.20 13.42
N LEU A 53 0.22 7.03 13.58
CA LEU A 53 1.04 7.05 14.80
C LEU A 53 0.29 7.64 16.01
N ASP A 54 -0.53 8.67 15.76
CA ASP A 54 -1.39 9.31 16.74
C ASP A 54 -2.59 9.97 16.05
N THR A 55 -3.48 10.58 16.84
CA THR A 55 -4.69 11.27 16.37
C THR A 55 -4.41 12.61 15.68
N ALA A 56 -3.20 13.16 15.81
CA ALA A 56 -2.77 14.40 15.16
C ALA A 56 -2.11 14.13 13.80
N ALA A 57 -1.69 12.90 13.54
CA ALA A 57 -1.05 12.45 12.31
C ALA A 57 -2.04 12.29 11.15
N GLY A 58 -2.71 13.38 10.75
CA GLY A 58 -3.31 13.68 9.43
C GLY A 58 -4.34 12.72 8.81
N GLY A 59 -4.43 11.45 9.22
CA GLY A 59 -5.28 10.41 8.67
C GLY A 59 -4.99 10.01 7.21
N GLN A 60 -4.24 10.83 6.47
CA GLN A 60 -4.03 10.69 5.04
C GLN A 60 -2.94 9.65 4.72
N PRO A 61 -3.27 8.58 3.99
CA PRO A 61 -2.31 7.57 3.57
C PRO A 61 -1.44 8.07 2.40
N GLU A 62 -0.15 7.69 2.37
CA GLU A 62 0.71 7.91 1.18
C GLU A 62 0.29 6.97 0.02
N GLY A 63 -0.15 5.75 0.37
CA GLY A 63 -0.56 4.71 -0.56
C GLY A 63 -0.36 3.31 0.04
N VAL A 64 -0.24 2.30 -0.81
CA VAL A 64 -0.12 0.88 -0.42
C VAL A 64 1.19 0.25 -0.91
N VAL A 65 1.60 -0.80 -0.21
CA VAL A 65 2.61 -1.74 -0.68
C VAL A 65 1.91 -3.02 -1.11
N ILE A 66 2.12 -3.43 -2.35
CA ILE A 66 1.61 -4.68 -2.90
C ILE A 66 2.77 -5.65 -3.00
N ARG A 67 2.57 -6.89 -2.57
CA ARG A 67 3.59 -7.93 -2.63
C ARG A 67 2.98 -9.30 -2.78
N SER A 68 3.72 -10.20 -3.39
CA SER A 68 3.38 -11.62 -3.36
C SER A 68 3.54 -12.18 -1.93
N PRO A 69 2.80 -13.25 -1.56
CA PRO A 69 2.89 -13.87 -0.23
C PRO A 69 4.30 -14.36 0.11
N ASP A 70 5.04 -14.84 -0.89
CA ASP A 70 6.42 -15.31 -0.78
C ASP A 70 7.48 -14.18 -0.84
N ARG A 71 7.03 -12.92 -1.02
CA ARG A 71 7.87 -11.73 -1.22
C ARG A 71 8.82 -11.79 -2.43
N SER A 72 8.58 -12.64 -3.41
CA SER A 72 9.35 -12.64 -4.67
C SER A 72 9.14 -11.34 -5.48
N THR A 73 7.95 -10.74 -5.40
CA THR A 73 7.61 -9.47 -6.04
C THR A 73 7.06 -8.47 -5.04
N ILE A 74 7.46 -7.20 -5.15
CA ILE A 74 6.98 -6.09 -4.31
C ILE A 74 6.95 -4.79 -5.11
N SER A 75 5.87 -4.04 -4.97
CA SER A 75 5.68 -2.73 -5.59
C SER A 75 4.93 -1.79 -4.64
N LYS A 76 4.90 -0.51 -5.01
CA LYS A 76 4.22 0.55 -4.25
C LYS A 76 3.31 1.35 -5.18
N LEU A 77 2.11 1.64 -4.72
CA LEU A 77 1.18 2.54 -5.38
C LEU A 77 0.99 3.73 -4.45
N ARG A 78 1.18 4.96 -4.95
CA ARG A 78 1.09 6.19 -4.16
C ARG A 78 0.17 7.18 -4.83
N PHE A 79 -0.71 7.83 -4.07
CA PHE A 79 -1.63 8.84 -4.59
C PHE A 79 -0.89 9.91 -5.43
N ARG A 80 0.22 10.43 -4.89
CA ARG A 80 1.06 11.45 -5.55
C ARG A 80 1.58 11.05 -6.94
N ASP A 81 1.74 9.76 -7.21
CA ASP A 81 2.25 9.30 -8.51
C ASP A 81 1.17 9.36 -9.60
N TYR A 82 -0.11 9.35 -9.23
CA TYR A 82 -1.28 9.36 -10.12
C TYR A 82 -2.04 10.69 -10.13
N GLU A 83 -1.78 11.57 -9.17
CA GLU A 83 -2.32 12.92 -9.15
C GLU A 83 -2.01 13.67 -10.47
N PRO A 84 -3.00 14.39 -11.05
CA PRO A 84 -2.77 15.21 -12.23
C PRO A 84 -1.69 16.26 -11.94
N LYS A 85 -0.51 16.09 -12.53
CA LYS A 85 0.55 17.10 -12.45
C LYS A 85 0.04 18.37 -13.15
N THR A 86 -0.20 19.43 -12.38
CA THR A 86 -0.52 20.74 -12.94
C THR A 86 0.61 21.14 -13.89
N LYS A 87 0.26 21.32 -15.18
CA LYS A 87 1.23 21.75 -16.20
C LYS A 87 1.82 23.08 -15.74
N ARG A 88 3.10 23.06 -15.40
CA ARG A 88 3.86 24.27 -15.12
C ARG A 88 3.95 25.04 -16.44
N ASN A 89 3.12 26.08 -16.59
CA ASN A 89 3.25 27.04 -17.68
C ASN A 89 4.68 27.59 -17.63
N LYS A 90 5.50 27.24 -18.62
CA LYS A 90 6.78 27.89 -18.87
C LYS A 90 6.45 29.36 -19.18
N ARG A 91 6.84 30.26 -18.29
CA ARG A 91 7.01 31.68 -18.63
C ARG A 91 8.27 31.83 -19.46
#